data_AF-A0A2N2QGT6-F1
#
_entry.id   AF-A0A2N2QGT6-F1
#
_cell.length_a   1.000
_cell.length_b   1.000
_cell.length_c   1.000
_cell.angle_alpha   90.00
_cell.angle_beta   90.00
_cell.angle_gamma   90.00
#
_symmetry.space_group_name_H-M   'P 1'
#
loop_
_entity.id
_entity.type
_entity.pdbx_description
1 polymer ?
#
loop_
_entity_poly.entity_id
_entity_poly.type
_entity_poly.pdbx_seq_one_letter_code
_entity_poly.pdbx_strand_id
1 'polypeptide(L)'
;MRYATIAFLLTALCSHALPAAALSDAPLRVLTSYIEGNVHCSEQISEWNRKNGRRAVSGELSRHFFYRVLGFLDWGECGRPYFKPIFIELQKAWTIYAKGLVSAQEYEAKESELINLLFAALRSDDGSVLVQRYEQHITARLMRLEPERQYFNCTYFGNDPKCTD
;
A
#
# COMPACT_ATOMS: atom_id res chain seq x y z
N MET A 1 16.02 16.74 -53.24
CA MET A 1 16.38 16.01 -52.00
C MET A 1 15.80 16.77 -50.80
N ARG A 2 14.55 16.50 -50.40
CA ARG A 2 13.78 17.25 -49.38
C ARG A 2 12.93 16.30 -48.51
N TYR A 3 13.52 15.21 -48.02
CA TYR A 3 12.79 14.21 -47.23
C TYR A 3 13.54 13.71 -45.99
N ALA A 4 14.63 14.37 -45.59
CA ALA A 4 15.47 13.91 -44.47
C ALA A 4 15.12 14.53 -43.10
N THR A 5 14.18 15.49 -43.05
CA THR A 5 13.93 16.28 -41.82
C THR A 5 12.69 15.86 -41.01
N ILE A 6 11.84 14.97 -41.54
CA ILE A 6 10.62 14.53 -40.83
C ILE A 6 10.85 13.25 -40.00
N ALA A 7 11.88 12.47 -40.31
CA ALA A 7 12.15 11.21 -39.61
C ALA A 7 12.71 11.38 -38.18
N PHE A 8 13.21 12.58 -37.82
CA PHE A 8 13.81 12.83 -36.50
C PHE A 8 12.83 13.41 -35.46
N LEU A 9 11.58 13.71 -35.84
CA LEU A 9 10.57 14.28 -34.94
C LEU A 9 9.60 13.26 -34.35
N LEU A 10 9.66 11.99 -34.79
CA LEU A 10 8.79 10.91 -34.26
C LEU A 10 9.47 10.00 -33.25
N THR A 11 10.80 10.08 -33.08
CA THR A 11 11.55 9.28 -32.10
C THR A 11 11.62 9.92 -30.70
N ALA A 12 11.10 11.13 -30.51
CA ALA A 12 11.14 11.85 -29.24
C ALA A 12 9.85 11.76 -28.39
N LEU A 13 8.80 11.09 -28.87
CA LEU A 13 7.53 10.91 -28.14
C LEU A 13 7.39 9.54 -27.45
N CYS A 14 8.36 8.64 -27.64
CA CYS A 14 8.49 7.44 -26.82
C CYS A 14 9.52 7.67 -25.71
N SER A 15 9.41 8.79 -24.98
CA SER A 15 9.93 8.83 -23.61
C SER A 15 9.06 7.86 -22.83
N HIS A 16 9.63 6.70 -22.53
CA HIS A 16 8.96 5.63 -21.84
C HIS A 16 8.57 6.18 -20.47
N ALA A 17 7.29 6.50 -20.29
CA ALA A 17 6.68 6.40 -18.98
C ALA A 17 6.89 4.94 -18.59
N LEU A 18 7.92 4.70 -17.77
CA LEU A 18 8.11 3.42 -17.13
C LEU A 18 6.74 3.03 -16.56
N PRO A 19 6.18 1.86 -16.92
CA PRO A 19 4.94 1.44 -16.32
C PRO A 19 5.16 1.50 -14.82
N ALA A 20 4.29 2.24 -14.11
CA ALA A 20 4.19 2.16 -12.67
C ALA A 20 4.29 0.68 -12.32
N ALA A 21 5.35 0.30 -11.58
CA ALA A 21 5.72 -1.08 -11.42
C ALA A 21 4.47 -1.84 -10.99
N ALA A 22 3.92 -2.67 -11.88
CA ALA A 22 2.75 -3.47 -11.56
C ALA A 22 3.15 -4.27 -10.33
N LEU A 23 2.58 -3.89 -9.19
CA LEU A 23 2.91 -4.47 -7.89
C LEU A 23 2.89 -5.98 -8.08
N SER A 24 4.03 -6.62 -7.82
CA SER A 24 4.19 -8.06 -7.93
C SER A 24 3.10 -8.76 -7.11
N ASP A 25 2.64 -9.95 -7.51
CA ASP A 25 1.73 -10.75 -6.69
C ASP A 25 2.44 -11.42 -5.50
N ALA A 26 3.77 -11.35 -5.45
CA ALA A 26 4.59 -11.93 -4.38
C ALA A 26 4.16 -11.51 -2.95
N PRO A 27 3.87 -10.23 -2.66
CA PRO A 27 3.38 -9.81 -1.34
C PRO A 27 2.07 -10.51 -0.96
N LEU A 28 1.10 -10.59 -1.88
CA LEU A 28 -0.14 -11.32 -1.62
C LEU A 28 0.13 -12.81 -1.37
N ARG A 29 0.99 -13.46 -2.14
CA ARG A 29 1.35 -14.87 -1.91
C ARG A 29 1.97 -15.09 -0.54
N VAL A 30 2.88 -14.21 -0.11
CA VAL A 30 3.49 -14.30 1.23
C VAL A 30 2.43 -14.15 2.31
N LEU A 31 1.47 -13.24 2.16
CA LEU A 31 0.40 -13.04 3.13
C LEU A 31 -0.58 -14.21 3.19
N THR A 32 -0.99 -14.72 2.02
CA THR A 32 -1.89 -15.87 1.95
C THR A 32 -1.24 -17.10 2.58
N SER A 33 0.06 -17.31 2.33
CA SER A 33 0.82 -18.41 2.95
C SER A 33 1.07 -18.18 4.43
N TYR A 34 1.27 -16.95 4.88
CA TYR A 34 1.38 -16.63 6.31
C TYR A 34 0.10 -17.01 7.05
N ILE A 35 -1.06 -16.67 6.49
CA ILE A 35 -2.36 -17.00 7.08
C ILE A 35 -2.61 -18.52 7.05
N GLU A 36 -2.35 -19.18 5.92
CA GLU A 36 -2.54 -20.64 5.79
C GLU A 36 -1.61 -21.45 6.70
N GLY A 37 -0.37 -20.98 6.90
CA GLY A 37 0.63 -21.66 7.69
C GLY A 37 0.52 -21.43 9.19
N ASN A 38 -0.36 -20.54 9.66
CA ASN A 38 -0.44 -20.15 11.06
C ASN A 38 -1.76 -20.61 11.71
N VAL A 39 -1.68 -21.68 12.51
CA VAL A 39 -2.83 -22.28 13.21
C VAL A 39 -3.46 -21.37 14.27
N HIS A 40 -2.78 -20.30 14.65
CA HIS A 40 -3.22 -19.32 15.64
C HIS A 40 -4.01 -18.16 15.03
N CYS A 41 -4.23 -18.15 13.72
CA CYS A 41 -5.12 -17.17 13.11
C CYS A 41 -6.57 -17.40 13.53
N SER A 42 -7.33 -16.32 13.63
CA SER A 42 -8.78 -16.42 13.83
C SER A 42 -9.42 -17.23 12.69
N GLU A 43 -10.58 -17.82 12.98
CA GLU A 43 -11.40 -18.50 11.97
C GLU A 43 -11.79 -17.54 10.85
N GLN A 44 -12.18 -16.31 11.19
CA GLN A 44 -12.63 -15.30 10.24
C GLN A 44 -11.56 -14.99 9.18
N ILE A 45 -10.29 -14.80 9.58
CA ILE A 45 -9.19 -14.56 8.65
C ILE A 45 -8.88 -15.81 7.84
N SER A 46 -8.87 -16.97 8.49
CA SER A 46 -8.56 -18.23 7.83
C SER A 46 -9.56 -18.55 6.72
N GLU A 47 -10.85 -18.38 6.99
CA GLU A 47 -11.93 -18.56 6.01
C GLU A 47 -11.89 -17.53 4.88
N TRP A 48 -11.72 -16.25 5.23
CA TRP A 48 -11.61 -15.19 4.25
C TRP A 48 -10.44 -15.44 3.28
N ASN A 49 -9.28 -15.82 3.82
CA ASN A 49 -8.09 -16.13 3.04
C ASN A 49 -8.29 -17.38 2.17
N ARG A 50 -8.90 -18.45 2.70
CA ARG A 50 -9.20 -19.66 1.92
C ARG A 50 -10.11 -19.37 0.72
N LYS A 51 -11.09 -18.49 0.91
CA LYS A 51 -12.05 -18.09 -0.14
C LYS A 51 -11.46 -17.13 -1.17
N ASN A 52 -10.62 -16.19 -0.72
CA ASN A 52 -10.25 -15.02 -1.53
C ASN A 52 -8.77 -14.87 -1.81
N GLY A 53 -7.88 -15.56 -1.09
CA GLY A 53 -6.43 -15.42 -1.21
C GLY A 53 -5.94 -15.72 -2.63
N ARG A 54 -6.33 -16.85 -3.20
CA ARG A 54 -6.00 -17.19 -4.60
C ARG A 54 -6.59 -16.21 -5.61
N ARG A 55 -7.80 -15.71 -5.36
CA ARG A 55 -8.47 -14.73 -6.22
C ARG A 55 -7.76 -13.37 -6.19
N ALA A 56 -7.25 -12.97 -5.03
CA ALA A 56 -6.44 -11.76 -4.90
C ALA A 56 -5.09 -11.92 -5.62
N VAL A 57 -4.42 -13.07 -5.45
CA VAL A 57 -3.15 -13.38 -6.11
C VAL A 57 -3.28 -13.44 -7.64
N SER A 58 -4.41 -13.92 -8.17
CA SER A 58 -4.64 -13.97 -9.61
C SER A 58 -5.15 -12.66 -10.23
N GLY A 59 -5.44 -11.65 -9.39
CA GLY A 59 -6.06 -10.40 -9.82
C GLY A 59 -7.57 -10.45 -10.08
N GLU A 60 -8.23 -11.61 -9.87
CA GLU A 60 -9.69 -11.73 -9.95
C GLU A 60 -10.39 -10.89 -8.86
N LEU A 61 -9.75 -10.77 -7.69
CA LEU A 61 -10.15 -9.86 -6.63
C LEU A 61 -9.14 -8.71 -6.53
N SER A 62 -9.65 -7.48 -6.47
CA SER A 62 -8.81 -6.31 -6.26
C SER A 62 -7.92 -6.47 -5.02
N ARG A 63 -6.61 -6.26 -5.20
CA ARG A 63 -5.61 -6.26 -4.12
C ARG A 63 -5.97 -5.28 -3.01
N HIS A 64 -6.33 -4.06 -3.40
CA HIS A 64 -6.79 -3.03 -2.46
C HIS A 64 -7.97 -3.54 -1.63
N PHE A 65 -8.99 -4.10 -2.28
CA PHE A 65 -10.15 -4.64 -1.58
C PHE A 65 -9.75 -5.77 -0.62
N PHE A 66 -8.82 -6.64 -1.02
CA PHE A 66 -8.32 -7.71 -0.17
C PHE A 66 -7.65 -7.17 1.11
N TYR A 67 -6.69 -6.24 0.99
CA TYR A 67 -6.03 -5.64 2.16
C TYR A 67 -6.99 -4.86 3.04
N ARG A 68 -7.96 -4.17 2.43
CA ARG A 68 -8.97 -3.43 3.16
C ARG A 68 -9.80 -4.36 4.05
N VAL A 69 -10.27 -5.50 3.52
CA VAL A 69 -11.02 -6.46 4.33
C VAL A 69 -10.16 -7.00 5.46
N LEU A 70 -8.89 -7.37 5.18
CA LEU A 70 -7.96 -7.84 6.22
C LEU A 70 -7.74 -6.82 7.36
N GLY A 71 -7.84 -5.53 7.07
CA GLY A 71 -7.78 -4.47 8.09
C GLY A 71 -8.96 -4.45 9.06
N PHE A 72 -10.09 -5.08 8.73
CA PHE A 72 -11.29 -5.15 9.56
C PHE A 72 -11.53 -6.50 10.23
N LEU A 73 -10.85 -7.56 9.80
CA LEU A 73 -11.00 -8.88 10.39
C LEU A 73 -10.19 -8.99 11.68
N ASP A 74 -10.69 -9.77 12.63
CA ASP A 74 -9.89 -10.16 13.79
C ASP A 74 -8.78 -11.10 13.33
N TRP A 75 -7.54 -10.84 13.72
CA TRP A 75 -6.41 -11.71 13.38
C TRP A 75 -6.18 -12.84 14.38
N GLY A 76 -6.76 -12.75 15.58
CA GLY A 76 -6.42 -13.66 16.67
C GLY A 76 -4.94 -13.56 17.04
N GLU A 77 -4.37 -14.67 17.50
CA GLU A 77 -2.99 -14.76 17.97
C GLU A 77 -1.95 -14.68 16.84
N CYS A 78 -2.35 -14.92 15.58
CA CYS A 78 -1.47 -14.66 14.43
C CYS A 78 -1.36 -13.18 14.06
N GLY A 79 -2.16 -12.32 14.68
CA GLY A 79 -2.05 -10.87 14.52
C GLY A 79 -0.70 -10.37 15.02
N ARG A 80 -0.02 -9.57 14.22
CA ARG A 80 1.20 -8.87 14.65
C ARG A 80 0.86 -7.46 15.12
N PRO A 81 1.54 -6.92 16.16
CA PRO A 81 1.22 -5.60 16.71
C PRO A 81 1.22 -4.47 15.66
N TYR A 82 2.02 -4.62 14.62
CA TYR A 82 2.18 -3.64 13.54
C TYR A 82 1.20 -3.78 12.37
N PHE A 83 0.37 -4.83 12.33
CA PHE A 83 -0.64 -4.99 11.26
C PHE A 83 -1.66 -3.87 11.27
N LYS A 84 -2.25 -3.59 12.44
CA LYS A 84 -3.30 -2.57 12.58
C LYS A 84 -2.83 -1.17 12.14
N PRO A 85 -1.66 -0.66 12.57
CA PRO A 85 -1.12 0.60 12.06
C PRO A 85 -1.03 0.67 10.53
N ILE A 86 -0.48 -0.36 9.89
CA ILE A 86 -0.32 -0.38 8.43
C ILE A 86 -1.68 -0.41 7.72
N PHE A 87 -2.62 -1.24 8.18
CA PHE A 87 -3.95 -1.32 7.55
C PHE A 87 -4.75 -0.03 7.72
N ILE A 88 -4.61 0.67 8.85
CA ILE A 88 -5.19 2.01 9.04
C ILE A 88 -4.62 2.98 8.00
N GLU A 89 -3.30 2.96 7.80
CA GLU A 89 -2.63 3.86 6.86
C GLU A 89 -2.99 3.56 5.40
N LEU A 90 -3.12 2.28 5.03
CA LEU A 90 -3.63 1.85 3.72
C LEU A 90 -5.08 2.35 3.50
N GLN A 91 -5.94 2.19 4.50
CA GLN A 91 -7.32 2.69 4.44
C GLN A 91 -7.37 4.21 4.30
N LYS A 92 -6.48 4.93 4.98
CA LYS A 92 -6.35 6.38 4.86
C LYS A 92 -5.92 6.79 3.44
N ALA A 93 -4.88 6.16 2.91
CA ALA A 93 -4.37 6.42 1.55
C ALA A 93 -5.47 6.19 0.49
N TRP A 94 -6.25 5.11 0.63
CA TRP A 94 -7.39 4.85 -0.23
C TRP A 94 -8.46 5.92 -0.13
N THR A 95 -8.84 6.35 1.08
CA THR A 95 -9.87 7.39 1.24
C THR A 95 -9.46 8.69 0.55
N ILE A 96 -8.18 9.06 0.62
CA ILE A 96 -7.64 10.26 -0.07
C ILE A 96 -7.72 10.09 -1.59
N TYR A 97 -7.33 8.93 -2.11
CA TYR A 97 -7.44 8.61 -3.54
C TYR A 97 -8.90 8.60 -4.02
N ALA A 98 -9.81 7.95 -3.28
CA ALA A 98 -11.23 7.88 -3.62
C ALA A 98 -11.92 9.25 -3.64
N LYS A 99 -11.38 10.24 -2.92
CA LYS A 99 -11.81 11.65 -2.98
C LYS A 99 -11.22 12.45 -4.15
N GLY A 100 -10.35 11.84 -4.97
CA GLY A 100 -9.70 12.50 -6.11
C GLY A 100 -8.60 13.49 -5.72
N LEU A 101 -8.07 13.40 -4.50
CA LEU A 101 -7.06 14.33 -3.98
C LEU A 101 -5.62 14.01 -4.45
N VAL A 102 -5.45 12.80 -4.99
CA VAL A 102 -4.20 12.28 -5.57
C VAL A 102 -4.51 11.49 -6.83
N SER A 103 -3.54 11.40 -7.72
CA SER A 103 -3.57 10.54 -8.90
C SER A 103 -3.51 9.06 -8.53
N ALA A 104 -3.88 8.19 -9.49
CA ALA A 104 -3.72 6.75 -9.34
C ALA A 104 -2.24 6.36 -9.13
N GLN A 105 -1.31 7.04 -9.80
CA GLN A 105 0.11 6.78 -9.67
C GLN A 105 0.65 7.10 -8.26
N GLU A 106 0.25 8.24 -7.69
CA GLU A 106 0.60 8.59 -6.31
C GLU A 106 0.03 7.56 -5.32
N TYR A 107 -1.22 7.12 -5.53
CA TYR A 107 -1.84 6.07 -4.71
C TYR A 107 -1.09 4.74 -4.81
N GLU A 108 -0.79 4.26 -6.01
CA GLU A 108 -0.06 3.00 -6.23
C GLU A 108 1.34 3.02 -5.61
N ALA A 109 2.03 4.17 -5.68
CA ALA A 109 3.32 4.36 -5.02
C ALA A 109 3.19 4.27 -3.49
N LYS A 110 2.17 4.91 -2.91
CA LYS A 110 1.89 4.87 -1.48
C LYS A 110 1.48 3.47 -1.00
N GLU A 111 0.62 2.79 -1.76
CA GLU A 111 0.24 1.41 -1.50
C GLU A 111 1.49 0.52 -1.51
N SER A 112 2.35 0.67 -2.51
CA SER A 112 3.61 -0.09 -2.61
C SER A 112 4.54 0.14 -1.42
N GLU A 113 4.69 1.39 -0.97
CA GLU A 113 5.47 1.75 0.23
C GLU A 113 4.97 1.00 1.46
N LEU A 114 3.66 1.06 1.73
CA LEU A 114 3.04 0.46 2.91
C LEU A 114 3.06 -1.07 2.88
N ILE A 115 2.87 -1.65 1.70
CA ILE A 115 2.99 -3.09 1.48
C ILE A 115 4.44 -3.55 1.68
N ASN A 116 5.41 -2.82 1.14
CA ASN A 116 6.82 -3.14 1.39
C ASN A 116 7.18 -3.05 2.87
N LEU A 117 6.67 -2.05 3.59
CA LEU A 117 6.83 -1.92 5.04
C LEU A 117 6.22 -3.12 5.79
N LEU A 118 5.02 -3.56 5.40
CA LEU A 118 4.38 -4.74 5.99
C LEU A 118 5.25 -5.99 5.88
N PHE A 119 5.75 -6.28 4.68
CA PHE A 119 6.56 -7.49 4.47
C PHE A 119 8.00 -7.35 4.96
N ALA A 120 8.52 -6.14 5.08
CA ALA A 120 9.77 -5.89 5.81
C ALA A 120 9.57 -6.20 7.31
N ALA A 121 8.48 -5.70 7.90
CA ALA A 121 8.15 -5.96 9.30
C ALA A 121 7.84 -7.44 9.56
N LEU A 122 7.17 -8.12 8.64
CA LEU A 122 6.83 -9.55 8.76
C LEU A 122 8.05 -10.46 8.77
N ARG A 123 9.12 -10.08 8.08
CA ARG A 123 10.37 -10.85 7.98
C ARG A 123 11.42 -10.47 9.04
N SER A 124 11.10 -9.51 9.90
CA SER A 124 12.02 -8.96 10.89
C SER A 124 11.58 -9.34 12.30
N ASP A 125 12.53 -9.70 13.15
CA ASP A 125 12.28 -9.85 14.59
C ASP A 125 11.87 -8.52 15.24
N ASP A 126 12.32 -7.40 14.67
CA ASP A 126 12.02 -6.03 15.10
C ASP A 126 10.89 -5.38 14.28
N GLY A 127 9.95 -6.17 13.74
CA GLY A 127 8.89 -5.66 12.87
C GLY A 127 8.09 -4.49 13.46
N SER A 128 7.80 -4.53 14.76
CA SER A 128 7.12 -3.44 15.48
C SER A 128 7.92 -2.14 15.49
N VAL A 129 9.25 -2.23 15.63
CA VAL A 129 10.14 -1.06 15.64
C VAL A 129 10.20 -0.40 14.27
N LEU A 130 10.20 -1.21 13.19
CA LEU A 130 10.18 -0.68 11.81
C LEU A 130 8.93 0.16 11.54
N VAL A 131 7.76 -0.34 11.95
CA VAL A 131 6.49 0.36 11.74
C VAL A 131 6.36 1.58 12.66
N GLN A 132 6.81 1.47 13.91
CA GLN A 132 6.83 2.61 14.83
C GLN A 132 7.69 3.77 14.30
N ARG A 133 8.87 3.46 13.71
CA ARG A 133 9.71 4.50 13.08
C ARG A 133 9.00 5.17 11.90
N TYR A 134 8.27 4.41 11.09
CA TYR A 134 7.45 4.97 10.01
C TYR A 134 6.39 5.92 10.58
N GLU A 135 5.61 5.51 11.58
CA GLU A 135 4.58 6.35 12.21
C GLU A 135 5.16 7.63 12.81
N GLN A 136 6.29 7.53 13.50
CA GLN A 136 7.00 8.69 14.07
C GLN A 136 7.44 9.66 12.98
N HIS A 137 7.96 9.15 11.86
CA HIS A 137 8.40 9.98 10.75
C HIS A 137 7.23 10.74 10.11
N ILE A 138 6.11 10.08 9.83
CA ILE A 138 4.91 10.72 9.27
C ILE A 138 4.35 11.75 10.25
N THR A 139 4.23 11.40 11.53
CA THR A 139 3.72 12.30 12.58
C THR A 139 4.58 13.56 12.70
N ALA A 140 5.90 13.40 12.78
CA ALA A 140 6.83 14.52 12.91
C ALA A 140 6.77 15.47 11.70
N ARG A 141 6.48 14.95 10.50
CA ARG A 141 6.29 15.78 9.31
C ARG A 141 4.96 16.54 9.35
N LEU A 142 3.87 15.90 9.75
CA LEU A 142 2.55 16.54 9.84
C LEU A 142 2.49 17.65 10.89
N MET A 143 3.14 17.46 12.05
CA MET A 143 3.22 18.49 13.10
C MET A 143 3.99 19.75 12.69
N ARG A 144 4.79 19.69 11.62
CA ARG A 144 5.55 20.84 11.10
C ARG A 144 4.78 21.65 10.05
N LEU A 145 3.56 21.24 9.69
CA LEU A 145 2.73 21.98 8.74
C LEU A 145 2.12 23.22 9.40
N GLU A 146 1.99 24.29 8.63
CA GLU A 146 1.23 25.48 9.01
C GLU A 146 0.00 25.61 8.08
N PRO A 147 -1.24 25.50 8.59
CA PRO A 147 -1.62 25.19 9.98
C PRO A 147 -1.32 23.74 10.37
N GLU A 148 -1.20 23.47 11.68
CA GLU A 148 -1.06 22.11 12.20
C GLU A 148 -2.25 21.25 11.77
N ARG A 149 -1.97 20.06 11.24
CA ARG A 149 -2.98 19.12 10.79
C ARG A 149 -3.03 17.90 11.70
N GLN A 150 -4.23 17.42 11.96
CA GLN A 150 -4.43 16.23 12.81
C GLN A 150 -4.02 14.96 12.05
N TYR A 151 -3.36 14.03 12.74
CA TYR A 151 -2.77 12.83 12.11
C TYR A 151 -3.82 11.88 11.50
N PHE A 152 -5.06 11.87 12.02
CA PHE A 152 -6.03 10.83 11.67
C PHE A 152 -6.57 10.94 10.25
N ASN A 153 -6.60 12.13 9.64
CA ASN A 153 -7.15 12.38 8.31
C ASN A 153 -6.08 12.72 7.26
N CYS A 154 -4.81 12.82 7.65
CA CYS A 154 -3.70 13.20 6.79
C CYS A 154 -2.64 12.10 6.64
N THR A 155 -2.03 12.01 5.46
CA THR A 155 -0.76 11.30 5.25
C THR A 155 0.04 11.94 4.11
N TYR A 156 1.26 11.47 3.90
CA TYR A 156 2.13 11.90 2.82
C TYR A 156 2.08 10.95 1.63
N PHE A 157 1.98 11.55 0.44
CA PHE A 157 2.22 10.93 -0.86
C PHE A 157 3.54 11.48 -1.39
N GLY A 158 4.62 10.72 -1.17
CA GLY A 158 5.98 11.24 -1.36
C GLY A 158 6.28 12.41 -0.41
N ASN A 159 6.47 13.60 -0.98
CA ASN A 159 6.77 14.81 -0.21
C ASN A 159 5.53 15.62 0.18
N ASP A 160 4.39 15.35 -0.47
CA ASP A 160 3.20 16.21 -0.33
C ASP A 160 2.20 15.63 0.68
N PRO A 161 1.79 16.42 1.68
CA PRO A 161 0.73 16.01 2.59
C PRO A 161 -0.62 16.13 1.89
N LYS A 162 -1.48 15.14 2.10
CA LYS A 162 -2.86 15.12 1.62
C LYS A 162 -3.76 14.75 2.78
N CYS A 163 -4.84 15.50 2.92
CA CYS A 163 -5.79 15.33 4.01
C CYS A 163 -7.21 15.30 3.49
N THR A 164 -8.09 14.56 4.15
CA THR A 164 -9.47 14.39 3.71
C THR A 164 -10.44 15.47 4.22
N ASP A 165 -9.95 16.48 4.93
CA ASP A 165 -10.69 17.58 5.59
C ASP A 165 -10.53 18.95 4.89
#